data_AF-U2T4Q8-F1
#
_entry.id   AF-U2T4Q8-F1
#
_cell.length_a   1.000
_cell.length_b   1.000
_cell.length_c   1.000
_cell.angle_alpha   90.00
_cell.angle_beta   90.00
_cell.angle_gamma   90.00
#
_symmetry.space_group_name_H-M   'P 1'
#
loop_
_entity.id
_entity.type
_entity.pdbx_description
1 polymer ?
#
loop_
_entity_poly.entity_id
_entity_poly.type
_entity_poly.pdbx_seq_one_letter_code
_entity_poly.pdbx_strand_id
1 'polypeptide(L)'
;MSWTLTADAIGDLSRGATVLGTGGGGDPYIDSLLAKQALAEHGPVTVVGLDEVPDDALVLTVAMMGAPTVMVEKLPSLDEVIAPVAALGTYLGRPVTHVACAEVGGVNSTIPVAAAAALGLPLIDADGMGRAFPELQMVLPTLYGVTASPLAFADEKGNVGVLQTVDNNWTERIARVACVEMGCSIMISGFPMTGTVAREALVPGSLAHCVAIGSGIAEARTAKADPVAATVALLGGREFFGGKVVDV
;
A
#
# COMPACT_ATOMS: atom_id res chain seq x y z
N MET A 1 -14.23 12.74 1.40
CA MET A 1 -14.31 13.54 0.16
C MET A 1 -13.40 12.89 -0.86
N SER A 2 -14.03 12.26 -1.85
CA SER A 2 -13.37 11.56 -2.93
C SER A 2 -12.57 12.49 -3.85
N TRP A 3 -11.51 11.93 -4.44
CA TRP A 3 -10.63 12.62 -5.37
C TRP A 3 -10.09 11.63 -6.42
N THR A 4 -9.51 12.17 -7.49
CA THR A 4 -9.00 11.36 -8.60
C THR A 4 -7.49 11.27 -8.55
N LEU A 5 -6.96 10.05 -8.49
CA LEU A 5 -5.53 9.79 -8.55
C LEU A 5 -5.10 9.53 -9.99
N THR A 6 -4.20 10.38 -10.50
CA THR A 6 -3.63 10.28 -11.85
C THR A 6 -2.14 9.97 -11.78
N ALA A 7 -1.54 9.61 -12.92
CA ALA A 7 -0.13 9.26 -13.01
C ALA A 7 0.82 10.38 -12.54
N ASP A 8 0.40 11.65 -12.68
CA ASP A 8 1.19 12.82 -12.26
C ASP A 8 1.33 12.90 -10.73
N ALA A 9 0.28 12.51 -10.00
CA ALA A 9 0.27 12.55 -8.54
C ALA A 9 1.10 11.41 -7.89
N ILE A 10 1.50 10.38 -8.64
CA ILE A 10 2.29 9.26 -8.12
C ILE A 10 3.64 9.72 -7.58
N GLY A 11 4.27 10.72 -8.21
CA GLY A 11 5.55 11.26 -7.73
C GLY A 11 5.45 11.88 -6.33
N ASP A 12 4.34 12.56 -6.05
CA ASP A 12 4.08 13.17 -4.75
C ASP A 12 3.63 12.12 -3.73
N LEU A 13 2.73 11.20 -4.11
CA LEU A 13 2.31 10.08 -3.27
C LEU A 13 3.51 9.27 -2.78
N SER A 14 4.38 8.85 -3.70
CA SER A 14 5.59 8.07 -3.44
C SER A 14 6.57 8.80 -2.50
N ARG A 15 6.75 10.11 -2.72
CA ARG A 15 7.63 10.94 -1.87
C ARG A 15 7.09 11.10 -0.46
N GLY A 16 5.79 11.36 -0.30
CA GLY A 16 5.17 11.44 1.02
C GLY A 16 5.17 10.10 1.74
N ALA A 17 4.88 9.01 1.04
CA ALA A 17 4.95 7.66 1.57
C ALA A 17 6.36 7.30 2.04
N THR A 18 7.40 7.77 1.35
CA THR A 18 8.80 7.59 1.80
C THR A 18 9.07 8.29 3.13
N VAL A 19 8.50 9.48 3.35
CA VAL A 19 8.60 10.20 4.63
C VAL A 19 7.86 9.45 5.74
N LEU A 20 6.63 9.01 5.48
CA LEU A 20 5.80 8.29 6.45
C LEU A 20 6.25 6.84 6.69
N GLY A 21 7.02 6.26 5.76
CA GLY A 21 7.59 4.92 5.90
C GLY A 21 8.60 4.79 7.05
N THR A 22 9.07 5.89 7.64
CA THR A 22 10.00 5.88 8.80
C THR A 22 11.27 5.04 8.58
N GLY A 23 11.76 4.99 7.34
CA GLY A 23 12.93 4.18 6.94
C GLY A 23 12.59 2.75 6.47
N GLY A 24 11.33 2.33 6.56
CA GLY A 24 10.80 1.08 6.01
C GLY A 24 10.11 1.26 4.66
N GLY A 25 9.46 0.20 4.17
CA GLY A 25 8.67 0.21 2.92
C GLY A 25 9.47 0.04 1.62
N GLY A 26 10.79 0.23 1.64
CA GLY A 26 11.65 0.10 0.47
C GLY A 26 11.66 1.33 -0.44
N ASP A 27 12.54 1.32 -1.45
CA ASP A 27 12.58 2.36 -2.50
C ASP A 27 11.34 2.20 -3.41
N PRO A 28 10.46 3.20 -3.48
CA PRO A 28 9.23 3.11 -4.25
C PRO A 28 9.41 3.29 -5.78
N TYR A 29 10.64 3.38 -6.30
CA TYR A 29 10.87 3.74 -7.69
C TYR A 29 10.19 2.78 -8.69
N ILE A 30 10.40 1.47 -8.55
CA ILE A 30 9.93 0.46 -9.52
C ILE A 30 8.41 0.33 -9.50
N ASP A 31 7.82 0.24 -8.32
CA ASP A 31 6.38 0.17 -8.07
C ASP A 31 5.66 1.49 -8.43
N SER A 32 6.31 2.65 -8.29
CA SER A 32 5.79 3.92 -8.83
C SER A 32 5.70 3.89 -10.35
N LEU A 33 6.66 3.25 -11.04
CA LEU A 33 6.57 3.06 -12.50
C LEU A 33 5.42 2.11 -12.86
N LEU A 34 5.26 1.01 -12.13
CA LEU A 34 4.15 0.08 -12.33
C LEU A 34 2.78 0.77 -12.12
N ALA A 35 2.63 1.56 -11.05
CA ALA A 35 1.41 2.31 -10.78
C ALA A 35 1.11 3.33 -11.90
N LYS A 36 2.13 4.06 -12.39
CA LYS A 36 1.98 4.97 -13.53
C LYS A 36 1.57 4.25 -14.80
N GLN A 37 2.18 3.09 -15.08
CA GLN A 37 1.80 2.26 -16.22
C GLN A 37 0.34 1.83 -16.10
N ALA A 38 -0.08 1.31 -14.94
CA ALA A 38 -1.46 0.89 -14.71
C ALA A 38 -2.46 2.04 -14.93
N LEU A 39 -2.15 3.23 -14.42
CA LEU A 39 -2.98 4.42 -14.60
C LEU A 39 -3.02 4.91 -16.06
N ALA A 40 -1.95 4.73 -16.81
CA ALA A 40 -1.90 5.07 -18.23
C ALA A 40 -2.70 4.09 -19.09
N GLU A 41 -2.67 2.80 -18.75
CA GLU A 41 -3.35 1.73 -19.50
C GLU A 41 -4.84 1.62 -19.17
N HIS A 42 -5.20 1.75 -17.89
CA HIS A 42 -6.57 1.53 -17.39
C HIS A 42 -7.31 2.81 -17.01
N GLY A 43 -6.62 3.95 -16.97
CA GLY A 43 -7.18 5.25 -16.60
C GLY A 43 -7.01 5.57 -15.11
N PRO A 44 -7.49 6.75 -14.70
CA PRO A 44 -7.31 7.24 -13.34
C PRO A 44 -8.16 6.47 -12.31
N VAL A 45 -7.66 6.40 -11.08
CA VAL A 45 -8.36 5.72 -9.97
C VAL A 45 -9.17 6.72 -9.16
N THR A 46 -10.40 6.34 -8.79
CA THR A 46 -11.20 7.09 -7.83
C THR A 46 -10.74 6.72 -6.42
N VAL A 47 -10.23 7.69 -5.68
CA VAL A 47 -9.87 7.55 -4.27
C VAL A 47 -11.04 8.04 -3.42
N VAL A 48 -11.56 7.19 -2.53
CA VAL A 48 -12.76 7.46 -1.73
C VAL A 48 -12.43 7.60 -0.25
N GLY A 49 -13.09 8.54 0.44
CA GLY A 49 -13.00 8.62 1.90
C GLY A 49 -13.68 7.42 2.57
N LEU A 50 -13.25 7.08 3.77
CA LEU A 50 -13.86 6.00 4.58
C LEU A 50 -15.36 6.21 4.85
N ASP A 51 -15.81 7.46 4.89
CA ASP A 51 -17.21 7.88 5.02
C ASP A 51 -18.06 7.58 3.78
N GLU A 52 -17.44 7.41 2.62
CA GLU A 52 -18.10 7.11 1.34
C GLU A 52 -18.16 5.59 1.04
N VAL A 53 -17.49 4.76 1.85
CA VAL A 53 -17.44 3.30 1.65
C VAL A 53 -18.74 2.64 2.14
N PRO A 54 -19.46 1.86 1.30
CA PRO A 54 -20.67 1.16 1.71
C PRO A 54 -20.44 0.20 2.88
N ASP A 55 -21.39 0.14 3.81
CA ASP A 55 -21.29 -0.67 5.03
C ASP A 55 -20.99 -2.15 4.77
N ASP A 56 -21.54 -2.69 3.68
CA ASP A 56 -21.47 -4.08 3.25
C ASP A 56 -20.38 -4.36 2.20
N ALA A 57 -19.54 -3.35 1.89
CA ALA A 57 -18.42 -3.48 0.96
C ALA A 57 -17.54 -4.68 1.32
N LEU A 58 -16.91 -5.30 0.32
CA LEU A 58 -15.75 -6.17 0.54
C LEU A 58 -14.49 -5.37 0.24
N VAL A 59 -13.77 -5.00 1.29
CA VAL A 59 -12.48 -4.31 1.24
C VAL A 59 -11.38 -5.33 1.43
N LEU A 60 -10.37 -5.31 0.55
CA LEU A 60 -9.13 -6.07 0.75
C LEU A 60 -7.95 -5.12 0.78
N THR A 61 -6.97 -5.41 1.64
CA THR A 61 -5.66 -4.78 1.54
C THR A 61 -4.87 -5.43 0.42
N VAL A 62 -4.08 -4.64 -0.30
CA VAL A 62 -3.06 -5.14 -1.24
C VAL A 62 -1.70 -4.65 -0.77
N ALA A 63 -0.68 -5.49 -0.89
CA ALA A 63 0.69 -5.16 -0.52
C ALA A 63 1.68 -6.10 -1.24
N MET A 64 2.96 -5.78 -1.11
CA MET A 64 4.07 -6.67 -1.42
C MET A 64 4.65 -7.22 -0.11
N MET A 65 4.95 -8.53 -0.09
CA MET A 65 5.71 -9.17 0.97
C MET A 65 7.04 -9.66 0.41
N GLY A 66 8.13 -9.35 1.11
CA GLY A 66 9.47 -9.78 0.72
C GLY A 66 10.50 -8.68 0.85
N ALA A 67 11.57 -8.79 0.07
CA ALA A 67 12.66 -7.82 0.04
C ALA A 67 12.50 -6.87 -1.15
N PRO A 68 12.25 -5.56 -0.93
CA PRO A 68 12.13 -4.58 -2.02
C PRO A 68 13.33 -4.56 -2.97
N THR A 69 14.53 -4.85 -2.47
CA THR A 69 15.76 -4.90 -3.29
C THR A 69 15.71 -5.96 -4.38
N VAL A 70 14.94 -7.04 -4.19
CA VAL A 70 14.80 -8.11 -5.19
C VAL A 70 14.00 -7.63 -6.40
N MET A 71 13.12 -6.63 -6.24
CA MET A 71 12.30 -6.10 -7.33
C MET A 71 13.13 -5.43 -8.43
N VAL A 72 14.40 -5.09 -8.18
CA VAL A 72 15.32 -4.55 -9.20
C VAL A 72 15.69 -5.61 -10.25
N GLU A 73 15.72 -6.88 -9.87
CA GLU A 73 16.01 -8.02 -10.78
C GLU A 73 14.74 -8.79 -11.15
N LYS A 74 13.76 -8.80 -10.24
CA LYS A 74 12.48 -9.49 -10.35
C LYS A 74 11.35 -8.47 -10.48
N LEU A 75 11.29 -7.80 -11.64
CA LEU A 75 10.33 -6.72 -11.88
C LEU A 75 8.89 -7.20 -11.74
N PRO A 76 8.04 -6.47 -11.02
CA PRO A 76 6.65 -6.84 -10.84
C PRO A 76 5.82 -6.62 -12.12
N SER A 77 4.74 -7.39 -12.27
CA SER A 77 3.75 -7.23 -13.34
C SER A 77 2.37 -6.93 -12.76
N LEU A 78 1.47 -6.39 -13.59
CA LEU A 78 0.08 -6.18 -13.14
C LEU A 78 -0.63 -7.49 -12.87
N ASP A 79 -0.31 -8.55 -13.61
CA ASP A 79 -0.90 -9.89 -13.43
C ASP A 79 -0.62 -10.44 -12.03
N GLU A 80 0.62 -10.35 -11.53
CA GLU A 80 0.92 -10.81 -10.17
C GLU A 80 0.29 -9.93 -9.09
N VAL A 81 0.06 -8.64 -9.35
CA VAL A 81 -0.60 -7.72 -8.41
C VAL A 81 -2.09 -8.03 -8.28
N ILE A 82 -2.79 -8.35 -9.38
CA ILE A 82 -4.23 -8.59 -9.36
C ILE A 82 -4.60 -10.04 -9.01
N ALA A 83 -3.72 -11.00 -9.26
CA ALA A 83 -3.99 -12.42 -9.04
C ALA A 83 -4.41 -12.76 -7.59
N PRO A 84 -3.76 -12.25 -6.52
CA PRO A 84 -4.18 -12.48 -5.14
C PRO A 84 -5.58 -11.92 -4.85
N VAL A 85 -5.91 -10.75 -5.40
CA VAL A 85 -7.21 -10.10 -5.21
C VAL A 85 -8.32 -10.96 -5.84
N ALA A 86 -8.10 -11.42 -7.08
CA ALA A 86 -9.04 -12.30 -7.79
C ALA A 86 -9.20 -13.66 -7.10
N ALA A 87 -8.10 -14.23 -6.60
CA ALA A 87 -8.12 -15.50 -5.85
C ALA A 87 -8.91 -15.38 -4.54
N LEU A 88 -8.74 -14.28 -3.79
CA LEU A 88 -9.55 -14.03 -2.60
C LEU A 88 -11.01 -13.79 -2.93
N GLY A 89 -11.34 -13.00 -3.96
CA GLY A 89 -12.73 -12.82 -4.39
C GLY A 89 -13.42 -14.16 -4.71
N THR A 90 -12.70 -15.08 -5.37
CA THR A 90 -13.18 -16.43 -5.64
C THR A 90 -13.36 -17.25 -4.36
N TYR A 91 -12.36 -17.25 -3.46
CA TYR A 91 -12.41 -17.99 -2.20
C TYR A 91 -13.53 -17.51 -1.28
N LEU A 92 -13.73 -16.19 -1.20
CA LEU A 92 -14.78 -15.55 -0.39
C LEU A 92 -16.17 -15.67 -1.01
N GLY A 93 -16.27 -16.12 -2.27
CA GLY A 93 -17.54 -16.33 -2.97
C GLY A 93 -18.30 -15.05 -3.29
N ARG A 94 -17.64 -13.88 -3.29
CA ARG A 94 -18.24 -12.58 -3.62
C ARG A 94 -17.21 -11.62 -4.22
N PRO A 95 -17.62 -10.69 -5.10
CA PRO A 95 -16.70 -9.76 -5.74
C PRO A 95 -16.08 -8.80 -4.71
N VAL A 96 -14.78 -8.55 -4.88
CA VAL A 96 -14.07 -7.48 -4.18
C VAL A 96 -14.57 -6.14 -4.70
N THR A 97 -14.80 -5.20 -3.80
CA THR A 97 -15.43 -3.91 -4.15
C THR A 97 -14.49 -2.74 -3.99
N HIS A 98 -13.52 -2.82 -3.09
CA HIS A 98 -12.60 -1.74 -2.76
C HIS A 98 -11.22 -2.31 -2.45
N VAL A 99 -10.19 -1.55 -2.82
CA VAL A 99 -8.79 -1.81 -2.45
C VAL A 99 -8.40 -0.83 -1.35
N ALA A 100 -7.60 -1.28 -0.40
CA ALA A 100 -6.94 -0.44 0.59
C ALA A 100 -5.43 -0.71 0.63
N CYS A 101 -4.65 0.25 1.10
CA CYS A 101 -3.24 0.02 1.39
C CYS A 101 -3.08 -0.70 2.73
N ALA A 102 -2.19 -1.70 2.80
CA ALA A 102 -1.83 -2.29 4.10
C ALA A 102 -1.08 -1.28 4.99
N GLU A 103 -0.26 -0.42 4.37
CA GLU A 103 0.52 0.60 5.05
C GLU A 103 0.88 1.76 4.12
N VAL A 104 1.15 2.94 4.69
CA VAL A 104 1.85 4.03 4.00
C VAL A 104 3.36 3.96 4.24
N GLY A 105 4.09 3.45 3.25
CA GLY A 105 5.52 3.24 3.28
C GLY A 105 6.03 2.61 1.98
N GLY A 106 6.88 3.35 1.26
CA GLY A 106 7.57 2.87 0.05
C GLY A 106 6.63 2.15 -0.93
N VAL A 107 6.97 0.89 -1.23
CA VAL A 107 6.30 0.02 -2.22
C VAL A 107 4.81 -0.19 -1.91
N ASN A 108 4.44 -0.29 -0.64
CA ASN A 108 3.08 -0.63 -0.22
C ASN A 108 2.07 0.53 -0.36
N SER A 109 2.54 1.70 -0.78
CA SER A 109 1.70 2.88 -1.07
C SER A 109 1.34 3.04 -2.55
N THR A 110 1.99 2.31 -3.45
CA THR A 110 1.86 2.45 -4.91
C THR A 110 1.33 1.16 -5.56
N ILE A 111 1.70 -0.02 -5.06
CA ILE A 111 1.17 -1.31 -5.52
C ILE A 111 -0.37 -1.37 -5.44
N PRO A 112 -1.03 -0.90 -4.35
CA PRO A 112 -2.49 -0.86 -4.29
C PRO A 112 -3.11 0.06 -5.34
N VAL A 113 -2.41 1.10 -5.78
CA VAL A 113 -2.86 1.97 -6.89
C VAL A 113 -2.85 1.19 -8.20
N ALA A 114 -1.80 0.42 -8.46
CA ALA A 114 -1.72 -0.44 -9.64
C ALA A 114 -2.85 -1.48 -9.65
N ALA A 115 -3.12 -2.11 -8.50
CA ALA A 115 -4.23 -3.05 -8.33
C ALA A 115 -5.58 -2.39 -8.60
N ALA A 116 -5.84 -1.23 -7.99
CA ALA A 116 -7.09 -0.49 -8.15
C ALA A 116 -7.33 -0.08 -9.61
N ALA A 117 -6.30 0.40 -10.30
CA ALA A 117 -6.37 0.77 -11.71
C ALA A 117 -6.68 -0.44 -12.59
N ALA A 118 -5.90 -1.52 -12.47
CA ALA A 118 -6.04 -2.71 -13.30
C ALA A 118 -7.38 -3.44 -13.09
N LEU A 119 -7.93 -3.41 -11.87
CA LEU A 119 -9.22 -4.03 -11.53
C LEU A 119 -10.42 -3.09 -11.74
N GLY A 120 -10.20 -1.80 -11.99
CA GLY A 120 -11.26 -0.80 -12.06
C GLY A 120 -12.01 -0.62 -10.73
N LEU A 121 -11.33 -0.78 -9.60
CA LEU A 121 -11.90 -0.67 -8.26
C LEU A 121 -11.53 0.67 -7.60
N PRO A 122 -12.42 1.26 -6.78
CA PRO A 122 -12.06 2.39 -5.92
C PRO A 122 -10.93 2.02 -4.93
N LEU A 123 -10.03 2.97 -4.71
CA LEU A 123 -9.00 2.91 -3.67
C LEU A 123 -9.49 3.70 -2.46
N ILE A 124 -9.38 3.16 -1.26
CA ILE A 124 -9.74 3.90 -0.05
C ILE A 124 -8.61 4.86 0.31
N ASP A 125 -8.92 6.11 0.63
CA ASP A 125 -8.01 7.09 1.23
C ASP A 125 -7.74 6.72 2.70
N ALA A 126 -7.11 5.58 2.90
CA ALA A 126 -6.73 5.06 4.19
C ALA A 126 -5.70 3.95 4.04
N ASP A 127 -5.02 3.63 5.14
CA ASP A 127 -4.15 2.48 5.22
C ASP A 127 -4.28 1.78 6.58
N GLY A 128 -3.67 0.60 6.69
CA GLY A 128 -3.73 -0.19 7.91
C GLY A 128 -2.87 0.33 9.05
N MET A 129 -2.01 1.35 8.89
CA MET A 129 -0.97 1.59 9.87
C MET A 129 -0.47 3.02 10.07
N GLY A 130 -0.65 3.91 9.09
CA GLY A 130 -0.21 5.30 9.09
C GLY A 130 1.31 5.50 8.95
N ARG A 131 2.08 4.41 8.81
CA ARG A 131 3.56 4.36 8.70
C ARG A 131 3.98 2.99 8.16
N ALA A 132 5.28 2.63 8.22
CA ALA A 132 5.76 1.27 7.95
C ALA A 132 6.29 0.52 9.21
N PHE A 133 6.00 -0.77 9.32
CA PHE A 133 6.43 -1.69 10.40
C PHE A 133 6.72 -3.07 9.78
N PRO A 134 7.59 -3.89 10.39
CA PRO A 134 8.14 -5.07 9.72
C PRO A 134 7.19 -6.26 9.56
N GLU A 135 6.18 -6.39 10.42
CA GLU A 135 5.35 -7.60 10.54
C GLU A 135 3.88 -7.31 10.21
N LEU A 136 3.26 -8.23 9.47
CA LEU A 136 1.88 -8.23 8.97
C LEU A 136 0.87 -7.94 10.08
N GLN A 137 1.05 -8.51 11.27
CA GLN A 137 0.11 -8.33 12.39
C GLN A 137 0.22 -6.96 13.07
N MET A 138 1.18 -6.10 12.71
CA MET A 138 1.37 -4.78 13.34
C MET A 138 0.41 -3.70 12.82
N VAL A 139 -0.46 -4.05 11.87
CA VAL A 139 -1.49 -3.15 11.34
C VAL A 139 -2.67 -2.99 12.32
N LEU A 140 -3.30 -1.81 12.33
CA LEU A 140 -4.50 -1.50 13.10
C LEU A 140 -5.63 -2.52 12.93
N PRO A 141 -5.94 -3.04 11.71
CA PRO A 141 -6.93 -4.10 11.56
C PRO A 141 -6.76 -5.27 12.52
N THR A 142 -5.52 -5.68 12.82
CA THR A 142 -5.25 -6.74 13.80
C THR A 142 -5.74 -6.35 15.20
N LEU A 143 -5.54 -5.09 15.63
CA LEU A 143 -5.98 -4.60 16.93
C LEU A 143 -7.51 -4.55 17.06
N TYR A 144 -8.20 -4.35 15.92
CA TYR A 144 -9.67 -4.41 15.83
C TYR A 144 -10.21 -5.83 15.59
N GLY A 145 -9.35 -6.86 15.68
CA GLY A 145 -9.75 -8.26 15.55
C GLY A 145 -9.94 -8.74 14.10
N VAL A 146 -9.51 -7.96 13.11
CA VAL A 146 -9.53 -8.36 11.70
C VAL A 146 -8.35 -9.29 11.43
N THR A 147 -8.64 -10.44 10.86
CA THR A 147 -7.62 -11.43 10.49
C THR A 147 -7.12 -11.18 9.07
N ALA A 148 -5.81 -11.34 8.86
CA ALA A 148 -5.23 -11.39 7.53
C ALA A 148 -5.72 -12.61 6.73
N SER A 149 -6.10 -13.69 7.44
CA SER A 149 -6.64 -14.92 6.88
C SER A 149 -8.11 -14.78 6.46
N PRO A 150 -8.53 -15.34 5.30
CA PRO A 150 -7.67 -15.92 4.27
C PRO A 150 -6.76 -14.86 3.63
N LEU A 151 -5.49 -15.21 3.44
CA LEU A 151 -4.49 -14.39 2.73
C LEU A 151 -4.19 -15.05 1.39
N ALA A 152 -4.36 -14.34 0.28
CA ALA A 152 -3.83 -14.81 -1.00
C ALA A 152 -2.47 -14.20 -1.30
N PHE A 153 -1.70 -14.92 -2.11
CA PHE A 153 -0.41 -14.46 -2.60
C PHE A 153 -0.13 -14.97 -4.01
N ALA A 154 0.71 -14.25 -4.74
CA ALA A 154 1.13 -14.62 -6.08
C ALA A 154 2.56 -14.19 -6.40
N ASP A 155 3.17 -14.87 -7.37
CA ASP A 155 4.46 -14.53 -7.94
C ASP A 155 4.38 -14.25 -9.45
N GLU A 156 5.47 -13.76 -10.01
CA GLU A 156 5.65 -13.38 -11.42
C GLU A 156 5.57 -14.57 -12.39
N LYS A 157 5.65 -15.80 -11.87
CA LYS A 157 5.53 -17.04 -12.66
C LYS A 157 4.08 -17.48 -12.82
N GLY A 158 3.14 -16.79 -12.16
CA GLY A 158 1.72 -17.11 -12.17
C GLY A 158 1.32 -18.15 -11.13
N ASN A 159 2.18 -18.45 -10.15
CA ASN A 159 1.76 -19.26 -9.01
C ASN A 159 0.83 -18.42 -8.13
N VAL A 160 -0.27 -19.01 -7.68
CA VAL A 160 -1.23 -18.35 -6.81
C VAL A 160 -1.63 -19.30 -5.69
N GLY A 161 -1.63 -18.79 -4.46
CA GLY A 161 -2.06 -19.54 -3.28
C GLY A 161 -3.09 -18.74 -2.48
N VAL A 162 -3.99 -19.45 -1.79
CA VAL A 162 -4.84 -18.88 -0.73
C VAL A 162 -4.58 -19.64 0.55
N LEU A 163 -4.15 -18.92 1.58
CA LEU A 163 -3.75 -19.44 2.85
C LEU A 163 -4.82 -19.15 3.90
N GLN A 164 -5.37 -20.23 4.47
CA GLN A 164 -6.23 -20.18 5.64
C GLN A 164 -5.43 -20.58 6.88
N THR A 165 -5.38 -19.71 7.89
CA THR A 165 -4.65 -19.97 9.13
C THR A 165 -5.50 -19.63 10.37
N VAL A 166 -4.93 -19.90 11.54
CA VAL A 166 -5.59 -19.68 12.83
C VAL A 166 -5.47 -18.24 13.35
N ASP A 167 -4.45 -17.49 12.94
CA ASP A 167 -4.21 -16.09 13.35
C ASP A 167 -3.22 -15.37 12.42
N ASN A 168 -2.99 -14.07 12.67
CA ASN A 168 -2.12 -13.24 11.82
C ASN A 168 -0.63 -13.63 11.95
N ASN A 169 -0.18 -14.11 13.12
CA ASN A 169 1.20 -14.55 13.32
C ASN A 169 1.50 -15.80 12.48
N TRP A 170 0.58 -16.77 12.45
CA TRP A 170 0.67 -17.96 11.61
C TRP A 170 0.54 -17.63 10.13
N THR A 171 -0.34 -16.68 9.79
CA THR A 171 -0.46 -16.16 8.43
C THR A 171 0.89 -15.66 7.93
N GLU A 172 1.53 -14.76 8.67
CA GLU A 172 2.84 -14.23 8.31
C GLU A 172 3.89 -15.32 8.24
N ARG A 173 3.98 -16.16 9.27
CA ARG A 173 5.00 -17.21 9.35
C ARG A 173 4.99 -18.13 8.13
N ILE A 174 3.82 -18.54 7.68
CA ILE A 174 3.68 -19.42 6.52
C ILE A 174 3.84 -18.64 5.21
N ALA A 175 3.25 -17.45 5.09
CA ALA A 175 3.37 -16.61 3.91
C ALA A 175 4.84 -16.22 3.63
N ARG A 176 5.65 -15.98 4.66
CA ARG A 176 7.09 -15.72 4.51
C ARG A 176 7.86 -16.93 3.97
N VAL A 177 7.47 -18.16 4.34
CA VAL A 177 8.08 -19.37 3.76
C VAL A 177 7.75 -19.46 2.26
N ALA A 178 6.49 -19.25 1.89
CA ALA A 178 6.10 -19.22 0.48
C ALA A 178 6.84 -18.10 -0.28
N CYS A 179 6.96 -16.91 0.32
CA CYS A 179 7.71 -15.79 -0.24
C CYS A 179 9.16 -16.17 -0.56
N VAL A 180 9.86 -16.87 0.35
CA VAL A 180 11.24 -17.31 0.12
C VAL A 180 11.32 -18.26 -1.08
N GLU A 181 10.47 -19.29 -1.10
CA GLU A 181 10.44 -20.28 -2.19
C GLU A 181 10.05 -19.66 -3.55
N MET A 182 9.23 -18.61 -3.52
CA MET A 182 8.80 -17.86 -4.71
C MET A 182 9.82 -16.78 -5.13
N GLY A 183 11.04 -16.78 -4.59
CA GLY A 183 12.08 -15.84 -4.99
C GLY A 183 12.05 -14.52 -4.22
N CYS A 184 11.70 -14.57 -2.94
CA CYS A 184 11.84 -13.49 -1.94
C CYS A 184 11.04 -12.19 -2.20
N SER A 185 10.08 -12.22 -3.12
CA SER A 185 9.13 -11.12 -3.37
C SER A 185 7.84 -11.68 -3.96
N ILE A 186 6.71 -11.42 -3.30
CA ILE A 186 5.37 -11.84 -3.72
C ILE A 186 4.37 -10.71 -3.49
N MET A 187 3.33 -10.66 -4.31
CA MET A 187 2.19 -9.80 -4.07
C MET A 187 1.20 -10.53 -3.15
N ILE A 188 0.61 -9.81 -2.21
CA ILE A 188 -0.34 -10.35 -1.25
C ILE A 188 -1.64 -9.55 -1.24
N SER A 189 -2.74 -10.25 -0.97
CA SER A 189 -4.00 -9.63 -0.62
C SER A 189 -4.60 -10.33 0.59
N GLY A 190 -5.24 -9.58 1.48
CA GLY A 190 -5.75 -10.09 2.74
C GLY A 190 -6.56 -9.07 3.50
N PHE A 191 -6.69 -9.32 4.80
CA PHE A 191 -7.50 -8.53 5.74
C PHE A 191 -8.91 -8.24 5.18
N PRO A 192 -9.68 -9.26 4.78
CA PRO A 192 -11.02 -9.04 4.28
C PRO A 192 -11.90 -8.40 5.36
N MET A 193 -12.48 -7.26 5.04
CA MET A 193 -13.30 -6.50 5.98
C MET A 193 -14.48 -5.84 5.29
N THR A 194 -15.53 -5.55 6.09
CA THR A 194 -16.66 -4.76 5.64
C THR A 194 -16.32 -3.28 5.64
N GLY A 195 -17.09 -2.43 4.93
CA GLY A 195 -16.90 -0.98 5.01
C GLY A 195 -17.10 -0.43 6.42
N THR A 196 -18.01 -1.05 7.19
CA THR A 196 -18.19 -0.74 8.62
C THR A 196 -16.91 -0.96 9.42
N VAL A 197 -16.29 -2.14 9.26
CA VAL A 197 -15.04 -2.47 9.96
C VAL A 197 -13.89 -1.59 9.45
N ALA A 198 -13.81 -1.33 8.15
CA ALA A 198 -12.77 -0.48 7.57
C ALA A 198 -12.76 0.94 8.17
N ARG A 199 -13.94 1.52 8.46
CA ARG A 199 -14.06 2.82 9.13
C ARG A 199 -13.49 2.85 10.53
N GLU A 200 -13.55 1.74 11.25
CA GLU A 200 -13.02 1.62 12.61
C GLU A 200 -11.54 1.26 12.60
N ALA A 201 -11.13 0.44 11.63
CA ALA A 201 -9.87 -0.28 11.65
C ALA A 201 -8.75 0.33 10.80
N LEU A 202 -9.03 1.31 9.94
CA LEU A 202 -8.02 1.95 9.07
C LEU A 202 -7.71 3.39 9.51
N VAL A 203 -6.51 3.87 9.19
CA VAL A 203 -6.09 5.26 9.38
C VAL A 203 -6.65 6.12 8.24
N PRO A 204 -7.59 7.05 8.48
CA PRO A 204 -8.18 7.87 7.43
C PRO A 204 -7.19 8.88 6.84
N GLY A 205 -7.33 9.16 5.55
CA GLY A 205 -6.69 10.27 4.84
C GLY A 205 -5.20 10.10 4.57
N SER A 206 -4.65 8.90 4.74
CA SER A 206 -3.21 8.69 4.68
C SER A 206 -2.64 8.85 3.26
N LEU A 207 -3.40 8.56 2.20
CA LEU A 207 -2.94 8.78 0.82
C LEU A 207 -2.95 10.26 0.47
N ALA A 208 -4.03 10.99 0.80
CA ALA A 208 -4.07 12.44 0.64
C ALA A 208 -2.95 13.12 1.45
N HIS A 209 -2.65 12.61 2.65
CA HIS A 209 -1.55 13.13 3.46
C HIS A 209 -0.18 12.90 2.81
N CYS A 210 0.06 11.72 2.24
CA CYS A 210 1.25 11.44 1.43
C CYS A 210 1.38 12.42 0.26
N VAL A 211 0.31 12.63 -0.51
CA VAL A 211 0.33 13.57 -1.65
C VAL A 211 0.66 14.98 -1.16
N ALA A 212 0.05 15.45 -0.07
CA ALA A 212 0.31 16.79 0.48
C ALA A 212 1.75 16.98 0.97
N ILE A 213 2.34 15.95 1.60
CA ILE A 213 3.76 15.96 1.99
C ILE A 213 4.65 16.01 0.74
N GLY A 214 4.37 15.14 -0.23
CA GLY A 214 5.16 15.03 -1.45
C GLY A 214 5.19 16.32 -2.26
N SER A 215 4.01 16.90 -2.49
CA SER A 215 3.87 18.17 -3.22
C SER A 215 4.54 19.32 -2.47
N GLY A 216 4.35 19.43 -1.15
CA GLY A 216 5.01 20.44 -0.32
C GLY A 216 6.54 20.39 -0.39
N ILE A 217 7.12 19.18 -0.42
CA ILE A 217 8.56 18.99 -0.61
C ILE A 217 8.99 19.42 -2.03
N ALA A 218 8.20 19.07 -3.05
CA ALA A 218 8.49 19.44 -4.44
C ALA A 218 8.42 20.96 -4.66
N GLU A 219 7.43 21.61 -4.09
CA GLU A 219 7.23 23.06 -4.12
C GLU A 219 8.38 23.79 -3.40
N ALA A 220 8.74 23.36 -2.19
CA ALA A 220 9.85 23.95 -1.44
C ALA A 220 11.16 23.86 -2.25
N ARG A 221 11.45 22.70 -2.87
CA ARG A 221 12.63 22.54 -3.75
C ARG A 221 12.59 23.49 -4.95
N THR A 222 11.44 23.62 -5.60
CA THR A 222 11.26 24.52 -6.74
C THR A 222 11.46 25.98 -6.34
N ALA A 223 10.94 26.37 -5.19
CA ALA A 223 11.09 27.70 -4.60
C ALA A 223 12.48 27.94 -3.98
N LYS A 224 13.37 26.93 -3.96
CA LYS A 224 14.66 26.95 -3.25
C LYS A 224 14.52 27.26 -1.75
N ALA A 225 13.39 26.89 -1.17
CA ALA A 225 13.15 26.89 0.27
C ALA A 225 13.60 25.56 0.90
N ASP A 226 13.69 25.53 2.22
CA ASP A 226 14.06 24.31 2.96
C ASP A 226 12.89 23.31 2.96
N PRO A 227 13.03 22.14 2.31
CA PRO A 227 11.97 21.12 2.28
C PRO A 227 11.72 20.46 3.65
N VAL A 228 12.72 20.42 4.53
CA VAL A 228 12.56 19.87 5.89
C VAL A 228 11.68 20.80 6.71
N ALA A 229 11.98 22.10 6.71
CA ALA A 229 11.17 23.10 7.39
C ALA A 229 9.70 23.10 6.91
N ALA A 230 9.48 23.00 5.60
CA ALA A 230 8.14 22.90 5.02
C ALA A 230 7.38 21.65 5.51
N THR A 231 8.06 20.49 5.52
CA THR A 231 7.48 19.22 6.00
C THR A 231 7.19 19.26 7.50
N VAL A 232 8.11 19.81 8.31
CA VAL A 232 7.93 19.99 9.76
C VAL A 232 6.71 20.87 10.05
N ALA A 233 6.54 21.98 9.33
CA ALA A 233 5.39 22.86 9.49
C ALA A 233 4.07 22.14 9.11
N LEU A 234 4.05 21.42 8.00
CA LEU A 234 2.89 20.67 7.52
C LEU A 234 2.46 19.58 8.50
N LEU A 235 3.42 18.87 9.09
CA LEU A 235 3.18 17.78 10.04
C LEU A 235 2.94 18.26 11.48
N GLY A 236 3.13 19.55 11.77
CA GLY A 236 3.21 20.04 13.15
C GLY A 236 4.33 19.37 13.95
N GLY A 237 5.40 18.94 13.26
CA GLY A 237 6.48 18.13 13.80
C GLY A 237 7.58 18.94 14.46
N ARG A 238 8.70 18.27 14.74
CA ARG A 238 9.93 18.89 15.26
C ARG A 238 11.15 18.28 14.58
N GLU A 239 12.09 19.12 14.16
CA GLU A 239 13.41 18.66 13.72
C GLU A 239 14.28 18.30 14.93
N PHE A 240 14.80 17.08 14.95
CA PHE A 240 15.67 16.59 16.03
C PHE A 240 17.15 16.85 15.77
N PHE A 241 17.61 16.65 14.53
CA PHE A 241 18.99 16.89 14.12
C PHE A 241 19.07 17.10 12.61
N GLY A 242 20.10 17.83 12.17
CA GLY A 242 20.53 17.94 10.78
C GLY A 242 21.94 17.41 10.62
N GLY A 243 22.24 16.80 9.48
CA GLY A 243 23.55 16.20 9.23
C GLY A 243 23.77 15.86 7.77
N LYS A 244 24.95 15.32 7.47
CA LYS A 244 25.33 14.81 6.15
C LYS A 244 25.57 13.32 6.26
N VAL A 245 24.97 12.53 5.36
CA VAL A 245 25.31 11.11 5.19
C VAL A 245 26.73 11.01 4.65
N VAL A 246 27.62 10.35 5.39
CA VAL A 246 29.04 10.19 5.03
C VAL A 246 29.37 8.79 4.51
N ASP A 247 28.60 7.77 4.94
CA ASP A 247 28.74 6.36 4.58
C ASP A 247 27.42 5.62 4.90
N VAL A 248 27.17 4.45 4.29
CA VAL A 248 25.98 3.58 4.51
C VAL A 248 26.40 2.12 4.63
#